data_AF-A0A1F7FCN8-F1
#
_entry.id   AF-A0A1F7FCN8-F1
#
_cell.length_a   1.000
_cell.length_b   1.000
_cell.length_c   1.000
_cell.angle_alpha   90.00
_cell.angle_beta   90.00
_cell.angle_gamma   90.00
#
_symmetry.space_group_name_H-M   'P 1'
#
loop_
_entity.id
_entity.type
_entity.pdbx_description
1 polymer ?
#
loop_
_entity_poly.entity_id
_entity_poly.type
_entity_poly.pdbx_seq_one_letter_code
_entity_poly.pdbx_strand_id
1 'polypeptide(L)'
;MKKMAIVIISAFSLSLVFSACGKNPEKTGDAFLAAAEKVKDPRTREEREKKAYLKYIEAINFYTIKGKEIPVSLKEKYLKLTLAKLNREFSRYSKNAEEANLEQIGLWREDFTKFLPGIKDEELLKGYSQFLLEFANPDLMDLKDVIKVLNEVISLQVLASQAKEKMAAINAKVSSGLCDEVTAMMEQEKEGLKKKTDAAKEALVFAEYKALLALKNDPSSKRAREQVSTLRKLLVDTYSGYEKFGSNLDPEIDKYDIYLSVPKQKVSPKGISMEVALWNLTANPLEVRKDYFFLVTENNDTIKASDASKFHKITVDTKTDTAQMVIFDFPVRETKVKNLLFNNGTKISEKFFE
;
A
#
# COMPACT_ATOMS: atom_id res chain seq x y z
N MET A 1 -12.89 -2.68 -29.66
CA MET A 1 -12.16 -1.63 -30.41
C MET A 1 -13.03 -0.39 -30.55
N LYS A 2 -12.79 0.64 -29.73
CA LYS A 2 -13.15 2.04 -30.00
C LYS A 2 -12.30 2.93 -29.08
N LYS A 3 -11.17 3.34 -29.67
CA LYS A 3 -10.23 4.44 -29.41
C LYS A 3 -10.21 5.06 -27.99
N MET A 4 -9.07 4.87 -27.32
CA MET A 4 -8.50 5.75 -26.30
C MET A 4 -8.54 7.21 -26.78
N ALA A 5 -9.18 8.08 -26.00
CA ALA A 5 -8.85 9.49 -25.99
C ALA A 5 -7.71 9.67 -24.99
N ILE A 6 -6.49 9.78 -25.52
CA ILE A 6 -5.35 10.29 -24.76
C ILE A 6 -5.66 11.77 -24.51
N VAL A 7 -6.06 12.10 -23.29
CA VAL A 7 -6.10 13.49 -22.84
C VAL A 7 -4.66 13.89 -22.54
N ILE A 8 -3.99 14.42 -23.56
CA ILE A 8 -2.78 15.21 -23.39
C ILE A 8 -3.23 16.48 -22.69
N ILE A 9 -3.10 16.53 -21.35
CA ILE A 9 -3.13 17.80 -20.62
C ILE A 9 -1.83 18.48 -21.00
N SER A 10 -1.94 19.27 -22.06
CA SER A 10 -0.94 20.22 -22.52
C SER A 10 -0.42 20.98 -21.30
N ALA A 11 0.87 20.80 -21.05
CA ALA A 11 1.70 21.74 -20.31
C ALA A 11 1.21 23.16 -20.59
N PHE A 12 1.12 23.97 -19.53
CA PHE A 12 0.88 25.40 -19.56
C PHE A 12 1.88 26.10 -20.51
N SER A 13 1.65 26.00 -21.81
CA SER A 13 2.27 26.80 -22.84
C SER A 13 1.54 28.13 -22.87
N LEU A 14 1.66 28.89 -21.76
CA LEU A 14 1.45 30.31 -21.83
C LEU A 14 2.65 30.87 -22.59
N SER A 15 2.43 31.12 -23.88
CA SER A 15 3.24 31.99 -24.73
C SER A 15 3.38 33.36 -24.06
N LEU A 16 4.39 33.48 -23.19
CA LEU A 16 4.86 34.75 -22.64
C LEU A 16 5.65 35.46 -23.74
N VAL A 17 5.02 36.48 -24.31
CA VAL A 17 5.63 37.45 -25.23
C VAL A 17 6.85 38.05 -24.52
N PHE A 18 8.05 37.73 -25.03
CA PHE A 18 9.31 38.29 -24.56
C PHE A 18 9.39 39.77 -24.97
N SER A 19 8.89 40.66 -24.11
CA SER A 19 9.14 42.10 -24.24
C SER A 19 10.60 42.39 -23.88
N ALA A 20 11.44 42.51 -24.91
CA ALA A 20 12.89 42.73 -24.85
C ALA A 20 13.36 44.08 -24.27
N CYS A 21 12.55 44.75 -23.43
CA CYS A 21 12.95 45.94 -22.64
C CYS A 21 12.44 45.91 -21.19
N GLY A 22 11.98 44.76 -20.68
CA GLY A 22 11.43 44.62 -19.33
C GLY A 22 12.49 44.33 -18.27
N LYS A 23 12.31 44.88 -17.06
CA LYS A 23 13.12 44.60 -15.86
C LYS A 23 13.30 43.09 -15.63
N ASN A 24 14.44 42.69 -15.05
CA ASN A 24 14.71 41.29 -14.66
C ASN A 24 13.47 40.67 -13.95
N PRO A 25 12.91 39.55 -14.45
CA PRO A 25 11.70 38.93 -13.90
C PRO A 25 11.82 38.62 -12.40
N GLU A 26 12.98 38.16 -11.94
CA GLU A 26 13.23 37.90 -10.51
C GLU A 26 13.11 39.19 -9.69
N LYS A 27 13.78 40.27 -10.10
CA LYS A 27 13.68 41.58 -9.40
C LYS A 27 12.25 42.11 -9.37
N THR A 28 11.47 41.81 -10.40
CA THR A 28 10.06 42.19 -10.46
C THR A 28 9.22 41.34 -9.50
N GLY A 29 9.52 40.04 -9.40
CA GLY A 29 8.93 39.13 -8.41
C GLY A 29 9.23 39.57 -6.97
N ASP A 30 10.50 39.89 -6.68
CA ASP A 30 10.95 40.40 -5.37
C ASP A 30 10.17 41.66 -4.96
N ALA A 31 9.95 42.59 -5.90
CA ALA A 31 9.19 43.81 -5.65
C ALA A 31 7.71 43.53 -5.33
N PHE A 32 7.08 42.57 -6.02
CA PHE A 32 5.71 42.16 -5.70
C PHE A 32 5.62 41.48 -4.34
N LEU A 33 6.59 40.62 -3.99
CA LEU A 33 6.62 39.92 -2.71
C LEU A 33 6.81 40.90 -1.54
N ALA A 34 7.79 41.79 -1.62
CA ALA A 34 8.01 42.83 -0.61
C ALA A 34 6.81 43.79 -0.47
N ALA A 35 6.05 44.00 -1.55
CA ALA A 35 4.83 44.77 -1.49
C ALA A 35 3.67 43.99 -0.86
N ALA A 36 3.61 42.66 -1.04
CA ALA A 36 2.60 41.81 -0.42
C ALA A 36 2.76 41.75 1.12
N GLU A 37 3.99 41.69 1.62
CA GLU A 37 4.30 41.68 3.06
C GLU A 37 3.77 42.90 3.82
N LYS A 38 3.60 44.03 3.12
CA LYS A 38 3.08 45.29 3.69
C LYS A 38 1.55 45.39 3.68
N VAL A 39 0.86 44.46 3.01
CA VAL A 39 -0.60 44.50 2.85
C VAL A 39 -1.27 43.74 3.99
N LYS A 40 -2.16 44.43 4.71
CA LYS A 40 -2.98 43.84 5.79
C LYS A 40 -4.20 43.06 5.27
N ASP A 41 -4.79 43.50 4.16
CA ASP A 41 -5.96 42.83 3.57
C ASP A 41 -5.56 41.49 2.92
N PRO A 42 -6.13 40.34 3.35
CA PRO A 42 -5.73 39.02 2.87
C PRO A 42 -5.91 38.83 1.36
N ARG A 43 -6.97 39.38 0.76
CA ARG A 43 -7.25 39.24 -0.68
C ARG A 43 -6.23 40.00 -1.51
N THR A 44 -6.00 41.26 -1.16
CA THR A 44 -5.01 42.12 -1.83
C THR A 44 -3.59 41.58 -1.66
N ARG A 45 -3.27 40.98 -0.50
CA ARG A 45 -1.99 40.30 -0.27
C ARG A 45 -1.84 39.09 -1.20
N GLU A 46 -2.85 38.24 -1.26
CA GLU A 46 -2.87 37.05 -2.13
C GLU A 46 -2.72 37.40 -3.61
N GLU A 47 -3.36 38.47 -4.09
CA GLU A 47 -3.20 38.93 -5.48
C GLU A 47 -1.76 39.35 -5.80
N ARG A 48 -1.08 40.01 -4.86
CA ARG A 48 0.33 40.42 -5.03
C ARG A 48 1.27 39.23 -4.97
N GLU A 49 1.03 38.29 -4.08
CA GLU A 49 1.73 37.00 -4.03
C GLU A 49 1.55 36.21 -5.34
N LYS A 50 0.34 36.20 -5.92
CA LYS A 50 0.11 35.58 -7.24
C LYS A 50 0.94 36.24 -8.34
N LYS A 51 1.05 37.57 -8.34
CA LYS A 51 1.91 38.31 -9.30
C LYS A 51 3.39 37.99 -9.09
N ALA A 52 3.86 37.91 -7.85
CA ALA A 52 5.24 37.49 -7.54
C ALA A 52 5.51 36.07 -8.05
N TYR A 53 4.60 35.13 -7.79
CA TYR A 53 4.69 33.73 -8.22
C TYR A 53 4.83 33.60 -9.74
N LEU A 54 3.99 34.29 -10.51
CA LEU A 54 4.08 34.28 -11.98
C LEU A 54 5.41 34.83 -12.49
N LYS A 55 5.98 35.84 -11.81
CA LYS A 55 7.28 36.40 -12.17
C LYS A 55 8.46 35.50 -11.82
N TYR A 56 8.37 34.72 -10.73
CA TYR A 56 9.36 33.69 -10.44
C TYR A 56 9.30 32.53 -11.45
N ILE A 57 8.12 32.10 -11.89
CA ILE A 57 7.99 31.13 -12.99
C ILE A 57 8.67 31.66 -14.26
N GLU A 58 8.42 32.92 -14.62
CA GLU A 58 9.06 33.57 -15.78
C GLU A 58 10.60 33.59 -15.63
N ALA A 59 11.11 33.89 -14.43
CA ALA A 59 12.54 33.85 -14.15
C ALA A 59 13.12 32.43 -14.28
N ILE A 60 12.46 31.42 -13.70
CA ILE A 60 12.87 30.00 -13.80
C ILE A 60 12.90 29.53 -15.26
N ASN A 61 11.87 29.87 -16.03
CA ASN A 61 11.78 29.54 -17.45
C ASN A 61 12.89 30.23 -18.25
N PHE A 62 13.25 31.47 -17.92
CA PHE A 62 14.36 32.16 -18.56
C PHE A 62 15.70 31.43 -18.37
N TYR A 63 16.00 30.91 -17.17
CA TYR A 63 17.19 30.08 -16.95
C TYR A 63 17.10 28.75 -17.71
N THR A 64 15.95 28.08 -17.65
CA THR A 64 15.71 26.79 -18.29
C THR A 64 15.88 26.86 -19.81
N ILE A 65 15.26 27.84 -20.48
CA ILE A 65 15.35 28.04 -21.94
C ILE A 65 16.79 28.33 -22.37
N LYS A 66 17.57 29.00 -21.51
CA LYS A 66 18.98 29.30 -21.76
C LYS A 66 19.92 28.15 -21.42
N GLY A 67 19.41 27.00 -20.99
CA GLY A 67 20.21 25.85 -20.56
C GLY A 67 21.12 26.17 -19.37
N LYS A 68 20.73 27.15 -18.54
CA LYS A 68 21.52 27.58 -17.38
C LYS A 68 20.95 26.97 -16.10
N GLU A 69 21.84 26.71 -15.14
CA GLU A 69 21.43 26.34 -13.80
C GLU A 69 20.60 27.46 -13.16
N ILE A 70 19.47 27.06 -12.57
CA ILE A 70 18.60 28.00 -11.83
C ILE A 70 19.27 28.32 -10.49
N PRO A 71 19.48 29.59 -10.14
CA PRO A 71 20.08 29.97 -8.86
C PRO A 71 19.32 29.39 -7.66
N VAL A 72 20.05 28.89 -6.65
CA VAL A 72 19.46 28.33 -5.42
C VAL A 72 18.54 29.34 -4.74
N SER A 73 18.97 30.61 -4.64
CA SER A 73 18.16 31.69 -4.05
C SER A 73 16.82 31.90 -4.77
N LEU A 74 16.77 31.72 -6.09
CA LEU A 74 15.54 31.83 -6.87
C LEU A 74 14.61 30.63 -6.59
N LYS A 75 15.17 29.41 -6.51
CA LYS A 75 14.40 28.21 -6.14
C LYS A 75 13.80 28.37 -4.73
N GLU A 76 14.59 28.84 -3.76
CA GLU A 76 14.15 29.05 -2.38
C GLU A 76 13.01 30.07 -2.29
N LYS A 77 13.15 31.25 -2.92
CA LYS A 77 12.07 32.25 -2.97
C LYS A 77 10.79 31.69 -3.61
N TYR A 78 10.95 30.97 -4.72
CA TYR A 78 9.83 30.34 -5.41
C TYR A 78 9.11 29.31 -4.53
N LEU A 79 9.87 28.42 -3.89
CA LEU A 79 9.31 27.37 -3.03
C LEU A 79 8.72 27.92 -1.72
N LYS A 80 9.31 28.95 -1.10
CA LYS A 80 8.71 29.63 0.06
C LYS A 80 7.33 30.21 -0.27
N LEU A 81 7.20 30.85 -1.43
CA LEU A 81 5.92 31.38 -1.90
C LEU A 81 4.93 30.25 -2.26
N THR A 82 5.43 29.16 -2.85
CA THR A 82 4.63 27.98 -3.18
C THR A 82 4.11 27.28 -1.91
N LEU A 83 4.93 27.18 -0.86
CA LEU A 83 4.54 26.66 0.45
C LEU A 83 3.41 27.51 1.07
N ALA A 84 3.53 28.84 1.02
CA ALA A 84 2.49 29.73 1.53
C ALA A 84 1.13 29.50 0.83
N LYS A 85 1.17 29.22 -0.49
CA LYS A 85 -0.03 28.89 -1.28
C LYS A 85 -0.59 27.51 -0.94
N LEU A 86 0.26 26.50 -0.82
CA LEU A 86 -0.12 25.15 -0.35
C LEU A 86 -0.84 25.21 0.99
N ASN A 87 -0.26 25.88 1.98
CA ASN A 87 -0.84 26.01 3.31
C ASN A 87 -2.20 26.73 3.29
N ARG A 88 -2.35 27.76 2.45
CA ARG A 88 -3.63 28.46 2.30
C ARG A 88 -4.70 27.56 1.69
N GLU A 89 -4.36 26.85 0.62
CA GLU A 89 -5.33 26.01 -0.08
C GLU A 89 -5.73 24.80 0.75
N PHE A 90 -4.78 24.20 1.47
CA PHE A 90 -5.07 23.13 2.43
C PHE A 90 -5.89 23.63 3.62
N SER A 91 -5.67 24.86 4.10
CA SER A 91 -6.52 25.47 5.13
C SER A 91 -7.95 25.72 4.64
N ARG A 92 -8.14 26.12 3.37
CA ARG A 92 -9.48 26.21 2.76
C ARG A 92 -10.15 24.85 2.71
N TYR A 93 -9.43 23.84 2.23
CA TYR A 93 -9.93 22.46 2.15
C TYR A 93 -10.38 21.94 3.52
N SER A 94 -9.59 22.20 4.55
CA SER A 94 -9.86 21.75 5.92
C SER A 94 -11.10 22.41 6.53
N LYS A 95 -11.53 23.56 6.02
CA LYS A 95 -12.72 24.29 6.47
C LYS A 95 -13.95 24.00 5.62
N ASN A 96 -13.77 23.86 4.32
CA ASN A 96 -14.82 23.49 3.37
C ASN A 96 -14.20 22.71 2.20
N ALA A 97 -14.46 21.42 2.15
CA ALA A 97 -13.91 20.52 1.14
C ALA A 97 -14.35 20.89 -0.29
N GLU A 98 -15.51 21.53 -0.46
CA GLU A 98 -16.04 21.94 -1.77
C GLU A 98 -15.35 23.20 -2.32
N GLU A 99 -14.70 23.99 -1.46
CA GLU A 99 -14.07 25.26 -1.86
C GLU A 99 -12.61 25.11 -2.31
N ALA A 100 -12.00 23.96 -2.09
CA ALA A 100 -10.57 23.79 -2.32
C ALA A 100 -10.25 22.97 -3.57
N ASN A 101 -9.19 23.40 -4.24
CA ASN A 101 -8.71 22.78 -5.45
C ASN A 101 -7.57 21.80 -5.12
N LEU A 102 -7.93 20.53 -4.88
CA LEU A 102 -6.95 19.46 -4.60
C LEU A 102 -5.97 19.23 -5.76
N GLU A 103 -6.37 19.51 -7.01
CA GLU A 103 -5.47 19.42 -8.17
C GLU A 103 -4.32 20.44 -8.06
N GLN A 104 -4.60 21.65 -7.56
CA GLN A 104 -3.56 22.66 -7.33
C GLN A 104 -2.56 22.23 -6.25
N ILE A 105 -3.00 21.52 -5.21
CA ILE A 105 -2.09 20.95 -4.21
C ILE A 105 -1.15 19.94 -4.87
N GLY A 106 -1.66 19.07 -5.74
CA GLY A 106 -0.84 18.12 -6.50
C GLY A 106 0.23 18.83 -7.34
N LEU A 107 -0.17 19.82 -8.15
CA LEU A 107 0.73 20.58 -9.01
C LEU A 107 1.82 21.33 -8.23
N TRP A 108 1.47 21.97 -7.11
CA TRP A 108 2.46 22.68 -6.30
C TRP A 108 3.39 21.74 -5.54
N ARG A 109 2.97 20.50 -5.23
CA ARG A 109 3.89 19.50 -4.67
C ARG A 109 4.90 18.98 -5.70
N GLU A 110 4.53 18.91 -6.98
CA GLU A 110 5.48 18.57 -8.05
C GLU A 110 6.61 19.59 -8.16
N ASP A 111 6.32 20.88 -7.91
CA ASP A 111 7.34 21.93 -7.86
C ASP A 111 8.39 21.66 -6.77
N PHE A 112 7.98 21.16 -5.59
CA PHE A 112 8.93 20.77 -4.54
C PHE A 112 9.79 19.59 -5.00
N THR A 113 9.18 18.55 -5.59
CA THR A 113 9.96 17.41 -6.12
C THR A 113 11.00 17.86 -7.15
N LYS A 114 10.67 18.86 -7.97
CA LYS A 114 11.55 19.37 -9.03
C LYS A 114 12.65 20.31 -8.53
N PHE A 115 12.34 21.23 -7.60
CA PHE A 115 13.22 22.34 -7.25
C PHE A 115 13.84 22.26 -5.86
N LEU A 116 13.31 21.40 -4.97
CA LEU A 116 13.85 21.20 -3.61
C LEU A 116 15.23 20.52 -3.57
N PRO A 117 15.60 19.59 -4.50
CA PRO A 117 16.92 18.96 -4.45
C PRO A 117 18.07 19.98 -4.42
N GLY A 118 18.96 19.83 -3.44
CA GLY A 118 20.12 20.70 -3.22
C GLY A 118 19.85 21.95 -2.37
N ILE A 119 18.60 22.22 -1.96
CA ILE A 119 18.27 23.29 -1.02
C ILE A 119 18.60 22.86 0.41
N LYS A 120 19.20 23.78 1.17
CA LYS A 120 19.59 23.57 2.58
C LYS A 120 18.90 24.54 3.55
N ASP A 121 18.01 25.40 3.06
CA ASP A 121 17.23 26.31 3.91
C ASP A 121 16.35 25.51 4.88
N GLU A 122 16.77 25.47 6.16
CA GLU A 122 16.11 24.67 7.19
C GLU A 122 14.67 25.12 7.46
N GLU A 123 14.37 26.42 7.32
CA GLU A 123 13.04 26.96 7.55
C GLU A 123 12.06 26.47 6.48
N LEU A 124 12.48 26.50 5.21
CA LEU A 124 11.71 25.98 4.09
C LEU A 124 11.51 24.47 4.20
N LEU A 125 12.58 23.72 4.51
CA LEU A 125 12.51 22.26 4.69
C LEU A 125 11.59 21.88 5.85
N LYS A 126 11.69 22.59 6.98
CA LYS A 126 10.80 22.40 8.14
C LYS A 126 9.35 22.74 7.79
N GLY A 127 9.13 23.88 7.14
CA GLY A 127 7.79 24.33 6.76
C GLY A 127 7.10 23.38 5.79
N TYR A 128 7.83 22.89 4.77
CA TYR A 128 7.28 21.90 3.84
C TYR A 128 7.06 20.55 4.51
N SER A 129 7.99 20.10 5.36
CA SER A 129 7.81 18.88 6.18
C SER A 129 6.55 18.96 7.03
N GLN A 130 6.27 20.12 7.63
CA GLN A 130 5.09 20.32 8.47
C GLN A 130 3.79 20.30 7.66
N PHE A 131 3.78 20.94 6.49
CA PHE A 131 2.68 20.81 5.53
C PHE A 131 2.40 19.34 5.18
N LEU A 132 3.42 18.57 4.81
CA LEU A 132 3.27 17.17 4.45
C LEU A 132 2.79 16.32 5.62
N LEU A 133 3.25 16.59 6.84
CA LEU A 133 2.76 15.92 8.05
C LEU A 133 1.27 16.14 8.25
N GLU A 134 0.76 17.35 8.05
CA GLU A 134 -0.67 17.65 8.17
C GLU A 134 -1.48 17.04 7.01
N PHE A 135 -0.94 17.16 5.79
CA PHE A 135 -1.56 16.63 4.58
C PHE A 135 -1.68 15.10 4.59
N ALA A 136 -0.71 14.38 5.17
CA ALA A 136 -0.72 12.92 5.29
C ALA A 136 -1.78 12.43 6.29
N ASN A 137 -3.04 12.40 5.87
CA ASN A 137 -4.19 12.01 6.69
C ASN A 137 -5.01 10.91 5.99
N PRO A 138 -5.23 9.74 6.62
CA PRO A 138 -6.08 8.67 6.09
C PRO A 138 -7.54 9.07 5.81
N ASP A 139 -8.04 10.15 6.42
CA ASP A 139 -9.39 10.65 6.14
C ASP A 139 -9.45 11.43 4.81
N LEU A 140 -8.29 11.81 4.26
CA LEU A 140 -8.17 12.67 3.06
C LEU A 140 -7.58 11.93 1.84
N MET A 141 -6.88 10.82 2.06
CA MET A 141 -6.25 10.03 1.01
C MET A 141 -6.08 8.57 1.40
N ASP A 142 -5.86 7.71 0.40
CA ASP A 142 -5.61 6.29 0.63
C ASP A 142 -4.37 6.07 1.50
N LEU A 143 -4.39 5.03 2.34
CA LEU A 143 -3.32 4.72 3.30
C LEU A 143 -1.95 4.59 2.62
N LYS A 144 -1.90 4.03 1.39
CA LYS A 144 -0.67 3.92 0.61
C LYS A 144 -0.06 5.29 0.31
N ASP A 145 -0.89 6.26 -0.03
CA ASP A 145 -0.45 7.62 -0.30
C ASP A 145 -0.05 8.35 0.98
N VAL A 146 -0.76 8.12 2.10
CA VAL A 146 -0.36 8.62 3.42
C VAL A 146 1.06 8.18 3.75
N ILE A 147 1.36 6.88 3.63
CA ILE A 147 2.69 6.32 3.91
C ILE A 147 3.74 6.93 2.97
N LYS A 148 3.41 7.09 1.68
CA LYS A 148 4.30 7.74 0.71
C LYS A 148 4.64 9.18 1.10
N VAL A 149 3.66 9.97 1.52
CA VAL A 149 3.86 11.35 1.98
C VAL A 149 4.70 11.38 3.27
N LEU A 150 4.45 10.49 4.22
CA LEU A 150 5.26 10.43 5.45
C LEU A 150 6.71 10.02 5.18
N ASN A 151 6.95 9.12 4.22
CA ASN A 151 8.30 8.78 3.78
C ASN A 151 9.02 9.97 3.10
N GLU A 152 8.28 10.83 2.39
CA GLU A 152 8.82 12.09 1.88
C GLU A 152 9.32 12.96 3.04
N VAL A 153 8.53 13.13 4.11
CA VAL A 153 8.97 13.87 5.32
C VAL A 153 10.22 13.26 5.95
N ILE A 154 10.29 11.93 6.06
CA ILE A 154 11.47 11.24 6.59
C ILE A 154 12.71 11.54 5.73
N SER A 155 12.55 11.56 4.41
CA SER A 155 13.66 11.84 3.49
C SER A 155 14.21 13.27 3.61
N LEU A 156 13.39 14.23 4.05
CA LEU A 156 13.80 15.61 4.32
C LEU A 156 14.59 15.75 5.63
N GLN A 157 14.59 14.72 6.49
CA GLN A 157 15.34 14.61 7.75
C GLN A 157 14.95 15.59 8.86
N VAL A 158 14.37 16.76 8.56
CA VAL A 158 14.08 17.81 9.55
C VAL A 158 12.99 17.41 10.56
N LEU A 159 11.92 16.75 10.11
CA LEU A 159 10.81 16.25 10.95
C LEU A 159 10.63 14.74 10.86
N ALA A 160 11.73 14.01 10.63
CA ALA A 160 11.69 12.56 10.40
C ALA A 160 11.13 11.79 11.61
N SER A 161 11.43 12.22 12.84
CA SER A 161 10.94 11.56 14.06
C SER A 161 9.41 11.68 14.17
N GLN A 162 8.86 12.89 13.96
CA GLN A 162 7.42 13.13 13.99
C GLN A 162 6.69 12.32 12.90
N ALA A 163 7.29 12.20 11.71
CA ALA A 163 6.74 11.37 10.65
C ALA A 163 6.72 9.88 11.00
N LYS A 164 7.79 9.36 11.61
CA LYS A 164 7.85 7.97 12.10
C LYS A 164 6.83 7.71 13.20
N GLU A 165 6.68 8.63 14.15
CA GLU A 165 5.67 8.54 15.21
C GLU A 165 4.25 8.55 14.65
N LYS A 166 3.95 9.47 13.71
CA LYS A 166 2.64 9.51 13.05
C LYS A 166 2.34 8.24 12.25
N MET A 167 3.34 7.72 11.53
CA MET A 167 3.21 6.46 10.79
C MET A 167 2.94 5.29 11.73
N ALA A 168 3.66 5.19 12.84
CA ALA A 168 3.44 4.16 13.86
C ALA A 168 2.03 4.25 14.46
N ALA A 169 1.55 5.46 14.77
CA ALA A 169 0.20 5.66 15.30
C ALA A 169 -0.90 5.26 14.30
N ILE A 170 -0.73 5.60 13.02
CA ILE A 170 -1.65 5.19 11.96
C ILE A 170 -1.66 3.67 11.81
N ASN A 171 -0.49 3.05 11.74
CA ASN A 171 -0.39 1.61 11.60
C ASN A 171 -0.96 0.86 12.82
N ALA A 172 -0.79 1.40 14.03
CA ALA A 172 -1.44 0.87 15.24
C ALA A 172 -2.97 0.96 15.17
N LYS A 173 -3.52 2.06 14.64
CA LYS A 173 -4.98 2.21 14.42
C LYS A 173 -5.49 1.19 13.41
N VAL A 174 -4.78 1.02 12.28
CA VAL A 174 -5.09 0.01 11.26
C VAL A 174 -5.04 -1.41 11.85
N SER A 175 -3.97 -1.71 12.62
CA SER A 175 -3.83 -2.98 13.33
C SER A 175 -5.02 -3.25 14.26
N SER A 176 -5.45 -2.24 15.03
CA SER A 176 -6.60 -2.38 15.92
C SER A 176 -7.89 -2.66 15.14
N GLY A 177 -8.15 -1.94 14.05
CA GLY A 177 -9.34 -2.15 13.22
C GLY A 177 -9.40 -3.56 12.62
N LEU A 178 -8.27 -4.08 12.14
CA LEU A 178 -8.16 -5.46 11.68
C LEU A 178 -8.44 -6.46 12.81
N CYS A 179 -7.92 -6.21 14.02
CA CYS A 179 -8.22 -7.05 15.18
C CYS A 179 -9.72 -7.02 15.53
N ASP A 180 -10.40 -5.89 15.36
CA ASP A 180 -11.84 -5.77 15.59
C ASP A 180 -12.65 -6.57 14.56
N GLU A 181 -12.25 -6.51 13.28
CA GLU A 181 -12.86 -7.32 12.22
C GLU A 181 -12.69 -8.83 12.47
N VAL A 182 -11.52 -9.25 12.96
CA VAL A 182 -11.26 -10.63 13.38
C VAL A 182 -12.22 -11.04 14.49
N THR A 183 -12.36 -10.22 15.52
CA THR A 183 -13.29 -10.50 16.63
C THR A 183 -14.73 -10.62 16.13
N ALA A 184 -15.18 -9.71 15.25
CA ALA A 184 -16.53 -9.73 14.69
C ALA A 184 -16.78 -10.99 13.86
N MET A 185 -15.83 -11.37 13.00
CA MET A 185 -15.92 -12.57 12.15
C MET A 185 -16.05 -13.84 13.00
N MET A 186 -15.25 -13.95 14.07
CA MET A 186 -15.27 -15.10 14.95
C MET A 186 -16.56 -15.22 15.77
N GLU A 187 -17.16 -14.10 16.17
CA GLU A 187 -18.46 -14.12 16.86
C GLU A 187 -19.60 -14.46 15.90
N GLN A 188 -19.57 -13.94 14.67
CA GLN A 188 -20.57 -14.27 13.64
C GLN A 188 -20.59 -15.77 13.33
N GLU A 189 -19.42 -16.40 13.22
CA GLU A 189 -19.31 -17.81 12.84
C GLU A 189 -19.29 -18.79 14.01
N LYS A 190 -19.50 -18.32 15.25
CA LYS A 190 -19.41 -19.12 16.48
C LYS A 190 -20.18 -20.44 16.44
N GLU A 191 -21.42 -20.42 15.94
CA GLU A 191 -22.23 -21.64 15.81
C GLU A 191 -21.80 -22.51 14.62
N GLY A 192 -21.33 -21.89 13.53
CA GLY A 192 -20.76 -22.59 12.39
C GLY A 192 -19.47 -23.33 12.74
N LEU A 193 -18.63 -22.74 13.61
CA LEU A 193 -17.39 -23.35 14.12
C LEU A 193 -17.67 -24.61 14.93
N LYS A 194 -18.68 -24.57 15.81
CA LYS A 194 -19.13 -25.77 16.56
C LYS A 194 -19.58 -26.89 15.63
N LYS A 195 -20.23 -26.54 14.53
CA LYS A 195 -20.77 -27.48 13.54
C LYS A 195 -19.77 -27.81 12.42
N LYS A 196 -18.57 -27.20 12.44
CA LYS A 196 -17.55 -27.29 11.38
C LYS A 196 -18.12 -27.10 9.97
N THR A 197 -18.97 -26.08 9.80
CA THR A 197 -19.51 -25.71 8.47
C THR A 197 -18.40 -25.18 7.57
N ASP A 198 -18.62 -25.22 6.24
CA ASP A 198 -17.63 -24.74 5.28
C ASP A 198 -17.45 -23.22 5.33
N ALA A 199 -18.51 -22.46 5.62
CA ALA A 199 -18.42 -21.01 5.85
C ALA A 199 -17.57 -20.65 7.09
N ALA A 200 -17.74 -21.36 8.20
CA ALA A 200 -16.98 -21.10 9.42
C ALA A 200 -15.51 -21.49 9.28
N LYS A 201 -15.25 -22.56 8.52
CA LYS A 201 -13.93 -22.97 8.05
C LYS A 201 -13.23 -21.84 7.29
N GLU A 202 -13.87 -21.31 6.25
CA GLU A 202 -13.33 -20.19 5.46
C GLU A 202 -13.07 -18.94 6.32
N ALA A 203 -14.02 -18.61 7.20
CA ALA A 203 -13.88 -17.49 8.13
C ALA A 203 -12.67 -17.62 9.06
N LEU A 204 -12.32 -18.82 9.56
CA LEU A 204 -11.10 -19.00 10.36
C LEU A 204 -9.84 -18.59 9.61
N VAL A 205 -9.75 -18.94 8.33
CA VAL A 205 -8.58 -18.61 7.51
C VAL A 205 -8.49 -17.11 7.29
N PHE A 206 -9.62 -16.46 6.98
CA PHE A 206 -9.68 -15.01 6.84
C PHE A 206 -9.34 -14.27 8.13
N ALA A 207 -9.84 -14.78 9.25
CA ALA A 207 -9.54 -14.22 10.55
C ALA A 207 -8.04 -14.29 10.85
N GLU A 208 -7.36 -15.41 10.58
CA GLU A 208 -5.91 -15.47 10.81
C GLU A 208 -5.17 -14.52 9.88
N TYR A 209 -5.56 -14.47 8.60
CA TYR A 209 -4.97 -13.54 7.65
C TYR A 209 -5.05 -12.08 8.15
N LYS A 210 -6.23 -11.62 8.56
CA LYS A 210 -6.41 -10.26 9.10
C LYS A 210 -5.60 -10.04 10.38
N ALA A 211 -5.50 -11.04 11.26
CA ALA A 211 -4.69 -10.96 12.47
C ALA A 211 -3.18 -10.88 12.16
N LEU A 212 -2.70 -11.57 11.12
CA LEU A 212 -1.33 -11.44 10.63
C LEU A 212 -1.10 -10.06 10.02
N LEU A 213 -2.04 -9.54 9.22
CA LEU A 213 -1.98 -8.18 8.68
C LEU A 213 -1.93 -7.12 9.78
N ALA A 214 -2.66 -7.34 10.87
CA ALA A 214 -2.58 -6.51 12.07
C ALA A 214 -1.16 -6.51 12.67
N LEU A 215 -0.48 -7.67 12.74
CA LEU A 215 0.92 -7.75 13.18
C LEU A 215 1.92 -7.12 12.21
N LYS A 216 1.66 -7.12 10.91
CA LYS A 216 2.51 -6.42 9.94
C LYS A 216 2.48 -4.93 10.16
N ASN A 217 1.28 -4.38 10.38
CA ASN A 217 1.11 -2.95 10.64
C ASN A 217 1.66 -2.56 12.02
N ASP A 218 1.35 -3.34 13.06
CA ASP A 218 1.92 -3.14 14.39
C ASP A 218 2.49 -4.46 14.95
N PRO A 219 3.81 -4.68 14.76
CA PRO A 219 4.49 -5.88 15.25
C PRO A 219 4.45 -6.00 16.79
N SER A 220 4.20 -4.89 17.50
CA SER A 220 4.12 -4.85 18.95
C SER A 220 2.73 -5.21 19.52
N SER A 221 1.71 -5.31 18.66
CA SER A 221 0.33 -5.57 19.04
C SER A 221 0.16 -6.93 19.75
N LYS A 222 -0.03 -6.89 21.08
CA LYS A 222 -0.29 -8.10 21.88
C LYS A 222 -1.58 -8.79 21.46
N ARG A 223 -2.64 -8.02 21.21
CA ARG A 223 -3.95 -8.51 20.78
C ARG A 223 -3.85 -9.29 19.46
N ALA A 224 -3.15 -8.75 18.47
CA ALA A 224 -2.98 -9.44 17.20
C ALA A 224 -2.19 -10.75 17.37
N ARG A 225 -1.15 -10.79 18.22
CA ARG A 225 -0.40 -12.04 18.53
C ARG A 225 -1.30 -13.09 19.19
N GLU A 226 -2.12 -12.67 20.15
CA GLU A 226 -3.08 -13.55 20.85
C GLU A 226 -4.12 -14.11 19.88
N GLN A 227 -4.65 -13.27 18.99
CA GLN A 227 -5.58 -13.69 17.95
C GLN A 227 -4.94 -14.70 17.00
N VAL A 228 -3.75 -14.42 16.46
CA VAL A 228 -3.00 -15.38 15.61
C VAL A 228 -2.79 -16.70 16.34
N SER A 229 -2.33 -16.68 17.59
CA SER A 229 -2.12 -17.89 18.38
C SER A 229 -3.42 -18.69 18.57
N THR A 230 -4.54 -18.01 18.83
CA THR A 230 -5.84 -18.66 19.04
C THR A 230 -6.37 -19.26 17.75
N LEU A 231 -6.33 -18.49 16.67
CA LEU A 231 -6.82 -18.90 15.35
C LEU A 231 -6.04 -20.09 14.80
N ARG A 232 -4.72 -20.13 14.98
CA ARG A 232 -3.91 -21.29 14.59
C ARG A 232 -4.33 -22.59 15.28
N LYS A 233 -4.64 -22.54 16.58
CA LYS A 233 -5.14 -23.71 17.31
C LYS A 233 -6.48 -24.18 16.71
N LEU A 234 -7.40 -23.24 16.51
CA LEU A 234 -8.70 -23.53 15.91
C LEU A 234 -8.58 -24.08 14.47
N LEU A 235 -7.64 -23.56 13.69
CA LEU A 235 -7.38 -24.01 12.32
C LEU A 235 -6.81 -25.43 12.28
N VAL A 236 -5.88 -25.77 13.18
CA VAL A 236 -5.37 -27.14 13.33
C VAL A 236 -6.47 -28.11 13.78
N ASP A 237 -7.37 -27.69 14.67
CA ASP A 237 -8.49 -28.52 15.14
C ASP A 237 -9.62 -28.69 14.09
N THR A 238 -9.77 -27.68 13.22
CA THR A 238 -10.86 -27.63 12.24
C THR A 238 -10.45 -28.26 10.90
N TYR A 239 -9.20 -28.11 10.51
CA TYR A 239 -8.65 -28.64 9.28
C TYR A 239 -7.53 -29.63 9.59
N SER A 240 -7.54 -30.78 8.92
CA SER A 240 -6.57 -31.87 9.08
C SER A 240 -5.13 -31.49 8.67
N GLY A 241 -4.82 -30.21 8.49
CA GLY A 241 -4.03 -29.76 7.35
C GLY A 241 -3.69 -28.27 7.32
N TYR A 242 -3.50 -27.57 8.44
CA TYR A 242 -3.13 -26.15 8.41
C TYR A 242 -1.62 -25.94 8.58
N GLU A 243 -0.96 -25.33 7.59
CA GLU A 243 0.47 -24.97 7.68
C GLU A 243 0.74 -23.61 7.01
N LYS A 244 1.59 -22.79 7.64
CA LYS A 244 2.03 -21.47 7.14
C LYS A 244 3.33 -21.62 6.35
N PHE A 245 3.36 -21.13 5.12
CA PHE A 245 4.49 -21.26 4.18
C PHE A 245 5.39 -20.02 4.16
N GLY A 246 6.23 -19.79 5.18
CA GLY A 246 7.11 -18.59 5.25
C GLY A 246 8.43 -18.68 4.47
N SER A 247 8.97 -17.54 3.98
CA SER A 247 10.38 -17.36 3.56
C SER A 247 11.19 -16.61 4.62
N ASN A 248 12.51 -16.84 4.67
CA ASN A 248 13.47 -16.11 5.51
C ASN A 248 14.12 -14.92 4.75
N LEU A 249 13.34 -14.03 4.13
CA LEU A 249 13.82 -12.74 3.58
C LEU A 249 12.74 -11.65 3.78
N ASP A 250 13.00 -10.69 4.68
CA ASP A 250 12.26 -9.46 5.09
C ASP A 250 10.69 -9.52 5.28
N PRO A 251 10.14 -9.01 6.42
CA PRO A 251 8.97 -9.52 7.16
C PRO A 251 7.59 -8.99 6.73
N GLU A 252 7.46 -8.49 5.50
CA GLU A 252 6.27 -7.82 5.01
C GLU A 252 5.12 -8.78 4.59
N ILE A 253 4.71 -9.78 5.40
CA ILE A 253 3.71 -10.84 5.04
C ILE A 253 3.85 -11.23 3.57
N ASP A 254 4.78 -12.14 3.33
CA ASP A 254 5.19 -12.56 2.00
C ASP A 254 3.97 -12.65 1.08
N LYS A 255 3.97 -11.91 -0.04
CA LYS A 255 2.84 -11.95 -1.01
C LYS A 255 2.64 -13.36 -1.59
N TYR A 256 3.53 -14.28 -1.25
CA TYR A 256 3.56 -15.69 -1.61
C TYR A 256 3.31 -16.63 -0.42
N ASP A 257 2.90 -16.13 0.75
CA ASP A 257 2.42 -16.98 1.85
C ASP A 257 1.18 -17.71 1.32
N ILE A 258 1.36 -18.97 0.91
CA ILE A 258 0.28 -19.88 0.52
C ILE A 258 -0.21 -20.50 1.81
N TYR A 259 -1.46 -20.29 2.19
CA TYR A 259 -2.04 -21.04 3.29
C TYR A 259 -2.69 -22.29 2.71
N LEU A 260 -2.22 -23.46 3.15
CA LEU A 260 -2.85 -24.72 2.82
C LEU A 260 -3.84 -25.08 3.91
N SER A 261 -5.02 -25.47 3.48
CA SER A 261 -5.96 -26.20 4.31
C SER A 261 -6.36 -27.46 3.56
N VAL A 262 -6.36 -28.62 4.23
CA VAL A 262 -6.88 -29.88 3.69
C VAL A 262 -8.26 -30.14 4.32
N PRO A 263 -9.35 -29.56 3.79
CA PRO A 263 -10.70 -29.76 4.33
C PRO A 263 -11.21 -31.19 4.22
N LYS A 264 -10.77 -31.94 3.21
CA LYS A 264 -11.31 -33.27 2.95
C LYS A 264 -10.33 -34.17 2.21
N GLN A 265 -10.06 -35.33 2.79
CA GLN A 265 -9.41 -36.45 2.11
C GLN A 265 -10.46 -37.50 1.78
N LYS A 266 -10.50 -37.94 0.52
CA LYS A 266 -11.33 -39.06 0.06
C LYS A 266 -10.41 -40.17 -0.45
N VAL A 267 -10.44 -41.31 0.22
CA VAL A 267 -9.78 -42.52 -0.25
C VAL A 267 -10.78 -43.32 -1.09
N SER A 268 -10.39 -43.75 -2.28
CA SER A 268 -11.22 -44.56 -3.18
C SER A 268 -10.38 -45.65 -3.86
N PRO A 269 -11.01 -46.69 -4.45
CA PRO A 269 -10.28 -47.70 -5.23
C PRO A 269 -9.51 -47.14 -6.44
N LYS A 270 -9.84 -45.92 -6.87
CA LYS A 270 -9.20 -45.23 -8.01
C LYS A 270 -8.01 -44.36 -7.58
N GLY A 271 -7.86 -44.06 -6.30
CA GLY A 271 -6.87 -43.07 -5.83
C GLY A 271 -7.26 -42.40 -4.51
N ILE A 272 -6.36 -41.54 -4.03
CA ILE A 272 -6.63 -40.57 -2.96
C ILE A 272 -6.91 -39.22 -3.62
N SER A 273 -8.06 -38.63 -3.31
CA SER A 273 -8.41 -37.26 -3.71
C SER A 273 -8.38 -36.36 -2.49
N MET A 274 -7.68 -35.24 -2.59
CA MET A 274 -7.55 -34.25 -1.53
C MET A 274 -8.06 -32.91 -2.03
N GLU A 275 -9.05 -32.38 -1.32
CA GLU A 275 -9.43 -30.99 -1.49
C GLU A 275 -8.48 -30.16 -0.64
N VAL A 276 -7.80 -29.20 -1.27
CA VAL A 276 -6.83 -28.31 -0.65
C VAL A 276 -7.21 -26.87 -0.97
N ALA A 277 -7.60 -26.10 0.03
CA ALA A 277 -7.81 -24.68 -0.13
C ALA A 277 -6.45 -23.97 -0.08
N LEU A 278 -6.12 -23.23 -1.15
CA LEU A 278 -4.94 -22.39 -1.27
C LEU A 278 -5.36 -20.92 -1.15
N TRP A 279 -4.78 -20.23 -0.19
CA TRP A 279 -4.98 -18.80 -0.04
C TRP A 279 -3.70 -18.08 -0.44
N ASN A 280 -3.78 -17.21 -1.45
CA ASN A 280 -2.67 -16.40 -1.95
C ASN A 280 -3.18 -14.99 -2.29
N LEU A 281 -2.50 -13.94 -1.83
CA LEU A 281 -2.96 -12.56 -1.91
C LEU A 281 -2.57 -11.83 -3.20
N THR A 282 -2.13 -12.54 -4.22
CA THR A 282 -1.77 -11.90 -5.50
C THR A 282 -2.97 -11.77 -6.41
N ALA A 283 -3.12 -10.60 -7.05
CA ALA A 283 -4.04 -10.39 -8.18
C ALA A 283 -3.75 -11.34 -9.37
N ASN A 284 -2.57 -12.00 -9.36
CA ASN A 284 -2.14 -13.03 -10.29
C ASN A 284 -1.75 -14.31 -9.51
N PRO A 285 -2.71 -15.16 -9.13
CA PRO A 285 -2.46 -16.41 -8.40
C PRO A 285 -1.86 -17.51 -9.29
N LEU A 286 -1.02 -17.12 -10.26
CA LEU A 286 -0.55 -17.91 -11.40
C LEU A 286 0.67 -18.80 -11.11
N GLU A 287 1.24 -18.75 -9.91
CA GLU A 287 2.50 -19.46 -9.61
C GLU A 287 2.32 -20.80 -8.91
N VAL A 288 1.11 -21.16 -8.45
CA VAL A 288 0.91 -22.47 -7.82
C VAL A 288 0.64 -23.54 -8.86
N ARG A 289 1.65 -24.39 -9.09
CA ARG A 289 1.54 -25.50 -10.02
C ARG A 289 1.29 -26.81 -9.29
N LYS A 290 0.42 -27.66 -9.87
CA LYS A 290 0.10 -28.99 -9.31
C LYS A 290 1.31 -29.90 -9.14
N ASP A 291 2.34 -29.70 -9.97
CA ASP A 291 3.57 -30.49 -9.92
C ASP A 291 4.49 -30.17 -8.75
N TYR A 292 4.14 -29.19 -7.92
CA TYR A 292 4.82 -28.95 -6.65
C TYR A 292 4.25 -29.76 -5.48
N PHE A 293 3.15 -30.50 -5.67
CA PHE A 293 2.50 -31.26 -4.60
C PHE A 293 2.69 -32.77 -4.75
N PHE A 294 3.06 -33.40 -3.64
CA PHE A 294 3.37 -34.81 -3.55
C PHE A 294 2.72 -35.40 -2.31
N LEU A 295 2.14 -36.60 -2.41
CA LEU A 295 1.85 -37.42 -1.25
C LEU A 295 3.07 -38.26 -0.90
N VAL A 296 3.42 -38.32 0.37
CA VAL A 296 4.48 -39.18 0.89
C VAL A 296 3.81 -40.35 1.61
N THR A 297 4.16 -41.58 1.24
CA THR A 297 3.66 -42.79 1.91
C THR A 297 4.40 -43.04 3.23
N GLU A 298 3.88 -43.94 4.08
CA GLU A 298 4.64 -44.39 5.27
C GLU A 298 6.01 -45.00 4.92
N ASN A 299 6.17 -45.55 3.72
CA ASN A 299 7.45 -46.08 3.21
C ASN A 299 8.39 -44.98 2.67
N ASN A 300 8.01 -43.70 2.79
CA ASN A 300 8.68 -42.52 2.24
C ASN A 300 8.72 -42.45 0.69
N ASP A 301 7.84 -43.18 0.00
CA ASP A 301 7.67 -43.01 -1.44
C ASP A 301 6.91 -41.71 -1.72
N THR A 302 7.38 -40.94 -2.70
CA THR A 302 6.73 -39.69 -3.13
C THR A 302 5.84 -39.93 -4.35
N ILE A 303 4.59 -39.50 -4.26
CA ILE A 303 3.56 -39.67 -5.28
C ILE A 303 3.13 -38.29 -5.74
N LYS A 304 3.43 -37.96 -6.98
CA LYS A 304 3.06 -36.67 -7.56
C LYS A 304 1.55 -36.55 -7.76
N ALA A 305 1.00 -35.34 -7.56
CA ALA A 305 -0.38 -35.05 -7.94
C ALA A 305 -0.60 -35.33 -9.44
N SER A 306 -1.71 -36.00 -9.78
CA SER A 306 -2.03 -36.36 -11.17
C SER A 306 -2.39 -35.14 -11.99
N ASP A 307 -2.30 -35.30 -13.31
CA ASP A 307 -2.71 -34.26 -14.25
C ASP A 307 -4.20 -33.94 -14.20
N ALA A 308 -5.03 -34.84 -13.66
CA ALA A 308 -6.47 -34.67 -13.50
C ALA A 308 -6.86 -33.70 -12.36
N SER A 309 -5.89 -33.31 -11.51
CA SER A 309 -6.10 -32.32 -10.45
C SER A 309 -6.68 -31.01 -11.00
N LYS A 310 -7.68 -30.45 -10.31
CA LYS A 310 -8.46 -29.29 -10.78
C LYS A 310 -8.24 -28.06 -9.92
N PHE A 311 -7.97 -26.93 -10.56
CA PHE A 311 -7.97 -25.62 -9.92
C PHE A 311 -9.35 -24.97 -10.07
N HIS A 312 -9.96 -24.61 -8.95
CA HIS A 312 -11.18 -23.82 -8.89
C HIS A 312 -10.83 -22.47 -8.26
N LYS A 313 -10.96 -21.39 -9.03
CA LYS A 313 -10.76 -20.05 -8.49
C LYS A 313 -11.98 -19.66 -7.67
N ILE A 314 -11.75 -19.19 -6.44
CA ILE A 314 -12.80 -18.63 -5.60
C ILE A 314 -12.48 -17.14 -5.41
N THR A 315 -13.40 -16.27 -5.82
CA THR A 315 -13.23 -14.83 -5.58
C THR A 315 -13.74 -14.53 -4.19
N VAL A 316 -12.90 -13.91 -3.38
CA VAL A 316 -13.13 -13.74 -1.94
C VAL A 316 -13.85 -12.42 -1.65
N ASP A 317 -13.54 -11.36 -2.40
CA ASP A 317 -14.28 -10.09 -2.34
C ASP A 317 -13.98 -9.23 -3.60
N THR A 318 -14.84 -8.26 -3.83
CA THR A 318 -15.11 -7.47 -5.03
C THR A 318 -14.04 -6.48 -5.51
N LYS A 319 -12.83 -6.37 -4.92
CA LYS A 319 -11.86 -5.38 -5.42
C LYS A 319 -10.42 -5.81 -5.69
N THR A 320 -9.82 -6.82 -5.04
CA THR A 320 -8.43 -7.22 -5.38
C THR A 320 -8.02 -8.66 -5.02
N ASP A 321 -8.79 -9.40 -4.22
CA ASP A 321 -8.26 -10.56 -3.49
C ASP A 321 -8.86 -11.88 -4.00
N THR A 322 -8.02 -12.87 -4.32
CA THR A 322 -8.45 -14.14 -4.93
C THR A 322 -7.91 -15.35 -4.19
N ALA A 323 -8.78 -16.24 -3.74
CA ALA A 323 -8.39 -17.57 -3.27
C ALA A 323 -8.46 -18.59 -4.42
N GLN A 324 -7.73 -19.70 -4.27
CA GLN A 324 -7.84 -20.84 -5.17
C GLN A 324 -8.10 -22.10 -4.36
N MET A 325 -9.22 -22.76 -4.60
CA MET A 325 -9.41 -24.11 -4.14
C MET A 325 -8.84 -25.08 -5.17
N VAL A 326 -7.97 -25.98 -4.74
CA VAL A 326 -7.35 -26.97 -5.61
C VAL A 326 -7.71 -28.36 -5.15
N ILE A 327 -8.26 -29.15 -6.05
CA ILE A 327 -8.53 -30.56 -5.81
C ILE A 327 -7.36 -31.33 -6.42
N PHE A 328 -6.50 -31.89 -5.57
CA PHE A 328 -5.41 -32.76 -5.99
C PHE A 328 -5.88 -34.21 -6.02
N ASP A 329 -5.76 -34.84 -7.19
CA ASP A 329 -6.03 -36.26 -7.35
C ASP A 329 -4.71 -37.01 -7.44
N PHE A 330 -4.45 -37.93 -6.52
CA PHE A 330 -3.22 -38.74 -6.48
C PHE A 330 -3.53 -40.17 -6.93
N PRO A 331 -2.81 -40.70 -7.94
CA PRO A 331 -3.09 -42.01 -8.51
C PRO A 331 -2.49 -43.13 -7.67
N VAL A 332 -2.78 -43.16 -6.36
CA VAL A 332 -2.31 -44.20 -5.45
C VAL A 332 -3.46 -44.95 -4.79
N ARG A 333 -3.35 -46.28 -4.83
CA ARG A 333 -4.33 -47.21 -4.27
C ARG A 333 -3.83 -47.71 -2.92
N GLU A 334 -4.69 -47.64 -1.91
CA GLU A 334 -4.57 -48.38 -0.64
C GLU A 334 -3.17 -48.36 0.00
N THR A 335 -2.59 -47.17 0.15
CA THR A 335 -1.36 -46.98 0.92
C THR A 335 -1.64 -45.98 2.04
N LYS A 336 -1.20 -46.28 3.26
CA LYS A 336 -1.22 -45.29 4.33
C LYS A 336 -0.30 -44.13 3.94
N VAL A 337 -0.85 -42.93 4.01
CA VAL A 337 -0.15 -41.70 3.65
C VAL A 337 0.36 -41.03 4.92
N LYS A 338 1.64 -40.67 4.90
CA LYS A 338 2.35 -40.06 6.00
C LYS A 338 2.19 -38.55 5.99
N ASN A 339 2.43 -37.91 4.83
CA ASN A 339 2.33 -36.46 4.69
C ASN A 339 1.98 -35.99 3.27
N LEU A 340 1.47 -34.76 3.16
CA LEU A 340 1.48 -33.97 1.93
C LEU A 340 2.76 -33.14 1.91
N LEU A 341 3.55 -33.27 0.86
CA LEU A 341 4.76 -32.50 0.62
C LEU A 341 4.50 -31.45 -0.46
N PHE A 342 4.88 -30.21 -0.18
CA PHE A 342 5.07 -29.17 -1.19
C PHE A 342 6.56 -28.98 -1.46
N ASN A 343 6.97 -29.05 -2.72
CA ASN A 343 8.33 -28.78 -3.14
C ASN A 343 8.36 -28.07 -4.49
N ASN A 344 8.87 -26.82 -4.50
CA ASN A 344 9.02 -26.00 -5.71
C ASN A 344 10.49 -25.86 -6.16
N GLY A 345 11.40 -26.68 -5.62
CA GLY A 345 12.85 -26.64 -5.89
C GLY A 345 13.63 -25.61 -5.09
N THR A 346 12.98 -24.60 -4.50
CA THR A 346 13.61 -23.64 -3.57
C THR A 346 13.22 -23.88 -2.11
N LYS A 347 12.05 -24.48 -1.87
CA LYS A 347 11.55 -24.83 -0.53
C LYS A 347 10.89 -26.20 -0.53
N ILE A 348 10.92 -26.82 0.65
CA ILE A 348 10.30 -28.10 1.00
C ILE A 348 9.47 -27.86 2.27
N SER A 349 8.20 -28.24 2.28
CA SER A 349 7.33 -28.20 3.47
C SER A 349 6.40 -29.41 3.48
N GLU A 350 6.14 -29.94 4.67
CA GLU A 350 5.57 -31.27 4.88
C GLU A 350 4.42 -31.22 5.89
N LYS A 351 3.20 -31.55 5.44
CA LYS A 351 2.05 -31.73 6.31
C LYS A 351 1.80 -33.19 6.62
N PHE A 352 2.15 -33.62 7.82
CA PHE A 352 1.87 -34.97 8.32
C PHE A 352 0.38 -35.17 8.65
N PHE A 353 -0.16 -36.36 8.32
CA PHE A 353 -1.56 -36.74 8.53
C PHE A 353 -1.79 -37.57 9.80
N GLU A 354 -0.72 -37.84 10.57
CA GLU A 354 -0.76 -38.53 11.87
C GLU A 354 -1.40 -37.67 12.97
#